data_AF-A0A3Q8WVS2-F1
#
_entry.id   AF-A0A3Q8WVS2-F1
#
_cell.length_a   1.000
_cell.length_b   1.000
_cell.length_c   1.000
_cell.angle_alpha   90.00
_cell.angle_beta   90.00
_cell.angle_gamma   90.00
#
_symmetry.space_group_name_H-M   'P 1'
#
loop_
_entity.id
_entity.type
_entity.pdbx_description
1 polymer ?
#
loop_
_entity_poly.entity_id
_entity_poly.type
_entity_poly.pdbx_seq_one_letter_code
_entity_poly.pdbx_strand_id
1 'polypeptide(L)'
;MSNTYSLPLTPGQVRGFTENGLDYISGLAVIADDIDEITEIPDLIELFQLGFEGSPFKTDEPFYSMELVAGPLVQSRRAVGPLHPEAFLGGIFEVLPFDATGVAKAAGLETSLLWVEPARVTAGSTIWKHMPGEDEPEMVAAYHGVAYGWETEAGFKAIVPSNFIGTVIKRSWGEIPCDVEIEDGRPVAVTLVSPAEPPTEEGFEQIESGLWAKRLAYSEDMEIYESQKIAKVDGLPARVLRPIRRDNQTMLEVQALLPDAPYARANGYSRYAPTVFVKAVPLEGMKAQVRNATPTTWVIDDIRPAMSNDMVGKDLTDTTALIPDMFKLLVNAVPDGFSSITLFMQIVGNHFVFLGEYTKDGETERLTSIPTSLVHYTRQLKKNTYTPEDGGFFLAKFVFDSTGTGNFGFNKQDQPMWASQVPVDDWKKDLEEYPRPGSATPDWLIDATTGRLVGSAAEEDS
;
A
#
# COMPACT_ATOMS: atom_id res chain seq x y z
N MET A 1 -0.23 -14.85 -23.05
CA MET A 1 -0.80 -14.00 -21.99
C MET A 1 -0.51 -14.74 -20.72
N SER A 2 0.28 -14.12 -19.86
CA SER A 2 0.74 -14.71 -18.61
C SER A 2 -0.32 -14.50 -17.54
N ASN A 3 -0.42 -15.46 -16.63
CA ASN A 3 -1.22 -15.36 -15.42
C ASN A 3 -0.36 -15.46 -14.15
N THR A 4 0.95 -15.24 -14.25
CA THR A 4 1.86 -15.36 -13.11
C THR A 4 2.53 -14.02 -12.84
N TYR A 5 2.56 -13.62 -11.57
CA TYR A 5 3.29 -12.45 -11.10
C TYR A 5 4.65 -12.89 -10.59
N SER A 6 5.71 -12.13 -10.85
CA SER A 6 6.99 -12.27 -10.15
C SER A 6 7.15 -11.18 -9.10
N LEU A 7 7.39 -11.56 -7.83
CA LEU A 7 7.53 -10.64 -6.69
C LEU A 7 8.86 -10.85 -5.96
N PRO A 8 9.64 -9.80 -5.66
CA PRO A 8 10.85 -9.91 -4.86
C PRO A 8 10.49 -10.23 -3.40
N LEU A 9 11.20 -11.17 -2.81
CA LEU A 9 11.03 -11.58 -1.41
C LEU A 9 12.20 -11.14 -0.54
N THR A 10 11.90 -10.47 0.56
CA THR A 10 12.90 -10.22 1.60
C THR A 10 13.29 -11.53 2.30
N PRO A 11 14.48 -11.60 2.94
CA PRO A 11 14.87 -12.76 3.74
C PRO A 11 13.86 -13.12 4.85
N GLY A 12 13.16 -12.10 5.39
CA GLY A 12 12.10 -12.29 6.38
C GLY A 12 10.83 -12.94 5.79
N GLN A 13 10.49 -12.63 4.54
CA GLN A 13 9.40 -13.29 3.81
C GLN A 13 9.75 -14.73 3.48
N VAL A 14 10.95 -14.99 2.95
CA VAL A 14 11.41 -16.35 2.63
C VAL A 14 11.29 -17.26 3.86
N ARG A 15 11.83 -16.86 5.02
CA ARG A 15 11.65 -17.63 6.27
C ARG A 15 10.19 -17.73 6.72
N GLY A 16 9.40 -16.69 6.49
CA GLY A 16 7.95 -16.73 6.74
C GLY A 16 7.28 -17.88 5.99
N PHE A 17 7.59 -18.02 4.70
CA PHE A 17 7.05 -19.08 3.85
C PHE A 17 7.65 -20.45 4.18
N THR A 18 8.98 -20.58 4.14
CA THR A 18 9.66 -21.87 4.17
C THR A 18 9.79 -22.47 5.58
N GLU A 19 9.78 -21.67 6.64
CA GLU A 19 9.92 -22.18 8.01
C GLU A 19 8.59 -22.15 8.77
N ASN A 20 7.76 -21.13 8.51
CA ASN A 20 6.55 -20.87 9.30
C ASN A 20 5.24 -21.11 8.53
N GLY A 21 5.32 -21.46 7.24
CA GLY A 21 4.16 -21.78 6.42
C GLY A 21 3.23 -20.59 6.15
N LEU A 22 3.75 -19.36 6.16
CA LEU A 22 2.98 -18.15 5.86
C LEU A 22 2.21 -18.31 4.54
N ASP A 23 0.97 -17.87 4.47
CA ASP A 23 0.07 -18.19 3.35
C ASP A 23 -0.49 -16.96 2.64
N TYR A 24 0.08 -15.78 2.89
CA TYR A 24 -0.31 -14.53 2.22
C TYR A 24 0.90 -13.75 1.72
N ILE A 25 0.66 -12.94 0.70
CA ILE A 25 1.66 -12.13 0.01
C ILE A 25 1.07 -10.77 -0.38
N SER A 26 1.94 -9.77 -0.46
CA SER A 26 1.70 -8.44 -1.02
C SER A 26 3.06 -7.85 -1.39
N GLY A 27 3.08 -6.88 -2.30
CA GLY A 27 4.30 -6.16 -2.64
C GLY A 27 4.35 -5.73 -4.11
N LEU A 28 5.49 -5.17 -4.50
CA LEU A 28 5.78 -4.88 -5.89
C LEU A 28 5.82 -6.17 -6.71
N ALA A 29 5.36 -6.09 -7.94
CA ALA A 29 5.29 -7.23 -8.85
C ALA A 29 5.50 -6.79 -10.30
N VAL A 30 5.93 -7.73 -11.13
CA VAL A 30 5.84 -7.65 -12.59
C VAL A 30 5.12 -8.89 -13.10
N ILE A 31 4.80 -8.93 -14.40
CA ILE A 31 4.32 -10.16 -15.04
C ILE A 31 5.53 -11.06 -15.29
N ALA A 32 5.47 -12.32 -14.86
CA ALA A 32 6.61 -13.25 -14.89
C ALA A 32 7.15 -13.49 -16.30
N ASP A 33 6.26 -13.77 -17.26
CA ASP A 33 6.65 -14.01 -18.66
C ASP A 33 7.30 -12.79 -19.32
N ASP A 34 7.07 -11.58 -18.79
CA ASP A 34 7.67 -10.35 -19.36
C ASP A 34 9.15 -10.20 -18.96
N ILE A 35 9.66 -11.03 -18.04
CA ILE A 35 11.03 -10.91 -17.49
C ILE A 35 11.79 -12.23 -17.52
N ASP A 36 11.33 -13.20 -18.32
CA ASP A 36 11.92 -14.54 -18.43
C ASP A 36 13.41 -14.53 -18.85
N GLU A 37 13.81 -13.50 -19.61
CA GLU A 37 15.20 -13.26 -20.03
C GLU A 37 16.08 -12.58 -18.96
N ILE A 38 15.52 -12.12 -17.83
CA ILE A 38 16.26 -11.41 -16.78
C ILE A 38 16.61 -12.36 -15.64
N THR A 39 17.88 -12.78 -15.58
CA THR A 39 18.40 -13.69 -14.55
C THR A 39 19.44 -13.03 -13.63
N GLU A 40 20.06 -11.94 -14.09
CA GLU A 40 21.11 -11.25 -13.35
C GLU A 40 20.54 -10.45 -12.17
N ILE A 41 21.10 -10.66 -10.98
CA ILE A 41 20.62 -10.03 -9.73
C ILE A 41 20.66 -8.49 -9.79
N PRO A 42 21.69 -7.82 -10.34
CA PRO A 42 21.68 -6.38 -10.49
C PRO A 42 20.49 -5.87 -11.31
N ASP A 43 20.14 -6.57 -12.39
CA ASP A 43 19.00 -6.22 -13.25
C ASP A 43 17.67 -6.45 -12.52
N LEU A 44 17.53 -7.54 -11.75
CA LEU A 44 16.34 -7.75 -10.90
C LEU A 44 16.19 -6.65 -9.84
N ILE A 45 17.28 -6.21 -9.21
CA ILE A 45 17.27 -5.11 -8.23
C ILE A 45 16.88 -3.78 -8.89
N GLU A 46 17.38 -3.50 -10.09
CA GLU A 46 17.03 -2.30 -10.86
C GLU A 46 15.56 -2.34 -11.31
N LEU A 47 15.11 -3.47 -11.87
CA LEU A 47 13.77 -3.72 -12.38
C LEU A 47 12.70 -3.41 -11.32
N PHE A 48 12.88 -3.94 -10.11
CA PHE A 48 11.97 -3.71 -8.99
C PHE A 48 12.27 -2.43 -8.19
N GLN A 49 13.25 -1.63 -8.62
CA GLN A 49 13.63 -0.36 -8.02
C GLN A 49 14.05 -0.50 -6.54
N LEU A 50 14.84 -1.53 -6.23
CA LEU A 50 15.18 -1.96 -4.86
C LEU A 50 16.54 -1.46 -4.35
N GLY A 51 17.32 -0.75 -5.18
CA GLY A 51 18.69 -0.33 -4.90
C GLY A 51 18.86 0.85 -3.92
N PHE A 52 18.02 0.96 -2.88
CA PHE A 52 18.05 2.06 -1.92
C PHE A 52 18.99 1.80 -0.73
N GLU A 53 19.42 2.86 -0.03
CA GLU A 53 20.27 2.73 1.16
C GLU A 53 19.58 1.92 2.27
N GLY A 54 20.25 0.88 2.78
CA GLY A 54 19.67 -0.04 3.76
C GLY A 54 18.72 -1.10 3.16
N SER A 55 18.64 -1.22 1.83
CA SER A 55 17.91 -2.30 1.18
C SER A 55 18.43 -3.69 1.59
N PRO A 56 17.55 -4.68 1.84
CA PRO A 56 17.95 -6.06 2.11
C PRO A 56 18.35 -6.81 0.84
N PHE A 57 18.22 -6.20 -0.34
CA PHE A 57 18.63 -6.80 -1.61
C PHE A 57 20.03 -6.30 -1.98
N LYS A 58 20.95 -7.23 -2.24
CA LYS A 58 22.36 -6.95 -2.58
C LYS A 58 22.73 -7.69 -3.86
N THR A 59 23.64 -7.13 -4.65
CA THR A 59 24.07 -7.71 -5.93
C THR A 59 24.97 -8.93 -5.77
N ASP A 60 25.54 -9.13 -4.59
CA ASP A 60 26.48 -10.21 -4.24
C ASP A 60 25.88 -11.22 -3.23
N GLU A 61 24.59 -11.11 -2.93
CA GLU A 61 23.85 -12.06 -2.09
C GLU A 61 22.73 -12.73 -2.90
N PRO A 62 22.22 -13.90 -2.47
CA PRO A 62 21.10 -14.55 -3.15
C PRO A 62 19.85 -13.64 -3.19
N PHE A 63 19.21 -13.60 -4.36
CA PHE A 63 17.93 -12.91 -4.54
C PHE A 63 16.80 -13.93 -4.60
N TYR A 64 15.67 -13.63 -3.97
CA TYR A 64 14.53 -14.53 -3.96
C TYR A 64 13.34 -13.87 -4.64
N SER A 65 12.66 -14.60 -5.52
CA SER A 65 11.38 -14.20 -6.10
C SER A 65 10.29 -15.24 -5.82
N MET A 66 9.05 -14.79 -5.75
CA MET A 66 7.87 -15.65 -5.80
C MET A 66 7.21 -15.52 -7.17
N GLU A 67 7.02 -16.65 -7.82
CA GLU A 67 6.12 -16.76 -8.97
C GLU A 67 4.72 -17.10 -8.44
N LEU A 68 3.89 -16.07 -8.30
CA LEU A 68 2.53 -16.13 -7.77
C LEU A 68 1.53 -16.34 -8.90
N VAL A 69 0.84 -17.49 -8.90
CA VAL A 69 -0.22 -17.76 -9.87
C VAL A 69 -1.42 -16.85 -9.60
N ALA A 70 -1.94 -16.17 -10.60
CA ALA A 70 -3.09 -15.29 -10.45
C ALA A 70 -4.33 -16.12 -10.06
N GLY A 71 -4.92 -15.78 -8.93
CA GLY A 71 -6.21 -16.31 -8.49
C GLY A 71 -7.31 -15.26 -8.65
N PRO A 72 -8.59 -15.66 -8.58
CA PRO A 72 -9.72 -14.75 -8.78
C PRO A 72 -9.86 -13.67 -7.69
N LEU A 73 -9.17 -13.83 -6.57
CA LEU A 73 -9.15 -12.90 -5.45
C LEU A 73 -7.77 -12.24 -5.27
N VAL A 74 -6.80 -12.55 -6.14
CA VAL A 74 -5.52 -11.84 -6.20
C VAL A 74 -5.73 -10.57 -7.02
N GLN A 75 -5.64 -9.42 -6.35
CA GLN A 75 -5.79 -8.12 -7.00
C GLN A 75 -4.43 -7.43 -7.09
N SER A 76 -4.16 -6.82 -8.24
CA SER A 76 -3.00 -5.97 -8.45
C SER A 76 -3.44 -4.58 -8.89
N ARG A 77 -2.56 -3.60 -8.73
CA ARG A 77 -2.72 -2.23 -9.22
C ARG A 77 -1.44 -1.79 -9.90
N ARG A 78 -1.48 -0.79 -10.78
CA ARG A 78 -0.25 -0.19 -11.28
C ARG A 78 0.45 0.58 -10.15
N ALA A 79 1.76 0.42 -10.01
CA ALA A 79 2.54 1.04 -8.93
C ALA A 79 2.92 2.49 -9.28
N VAL A 80 1.94 3.39 -9.23
CA VAL A 80 2.06 4.76 -9.72
C VAL A 80 1.95 5.82 -8.63
N GLY A 81 2.52 7.00 -8.90
CA GLY A 81 2.50 8.16 -8.03
C GLY A 81 1.15 8.89 -7.98
N PRO A 82 1.03 9.90 -7.11
CA PRO A 82 -0.24 10.54 -6.75
C PRO A 82 -0.98 11.20 -7.91
N LEU A 83 -0.27 11.76 -8.89
CA LEU A 83 -0.89 12.50 -10.00
C LEU A 83 -1.20 11.61 -11.20
N HIS A 84 -0.88 10.31 -11.14
CA HIS A 84 -1.14 9.39 -12.24
C HIS A 84 -2.64 9.07 -12.32
N PRO A 85 -3.25 8.93 -13.52
CA PRO A 85 -4.67 8.59 -13.67
C PRO A 85 -5.10 7.26 -13.02
N GLU A 86 -4.14 6.34 -12.86
CA GLU A 86 -4.36 5.04 -12.21
C GLU A 86 -3.99 5.03 -10.72
N ALA A 87 -3.68 6.19 -10.13
CA ALA A 87 -3.40 6.30 -8.70
C ALA A 87 -4.61 5.82 -7.89
N PHE A 88 -4.34 5.13 -6.78
CA PHE A 88 -5.37 4.72 -5.83
C PHE A 88 -4.97 5.25 -4.46
N LEU A 89 -5.92 5.79 -3.70
CA LEU A 89 -5.67 6.33 -2.35
C LEU A 89 -4.48 7.31 -2.30
N GLY A 90 -4.23 8.10 -3.34
CA GLY A 90 -3.09 9.04 -3.40
C GLY A 90 -1.79 8.43 -3.94
N GLY A 91 -1.83 7.23 -4.50
CA GLY A 91 -0.69 6.58 -5.15
C GLY A 91 0.28 5.91 -4.16
N ILE A 92 1.37 5.39 -4.72
CA ILE A 92 2.41 4.70 -3.96
C ILE A 92 3.60 5.64 -3.74
N PHE A 93 4.13 5.62 -2.52
CA PHE A 93 5.38 6.28 -2.15
C PHE A 93 6.31 5.27 -1.49
N GLU A 94 7.53 5.20 -2.01
CA GLU A 94 8.60 4.38 -1.47
C GLU A 94 9.94 5.13 -1.60
N VAL A 95 10.97 4.62 -0.92
CA VAL A 95 12.33 5.20 -0.98
C VAL A 95 12.88 5.12 -2.41
N LEU A 96 13.57 6.18 -2.84
CA LEU A 96 14.36 6.18 -4.07
C LEU A 96 15.28 4.95 -4.11
N PRO A 97 15.33 4.19 -5.22
CA PRO A 97 15.08 4.65 -6.58
C PRO A 97 13.63 4.51 -7.06
N PHE A 98 12.67 4.21 -6.18
CA PHE A 98 11.27 4.14 -6.59
C PHE A 98 10.81 5.44 -7.28
N ASP A 99 10.38 5.35 -8.53
CA ASP A 99 10.09 6.52 -9.39
C ASP A 99 8.60 6.77 -9.60
N ALA A 100 7.75 5.84 -9.14
CA ALA A 100 6.30 5.93 -9.20
C ALA A 100 5.74 6.09 -10.62
N THR A 101 6.47 5.65 -11.65
CA THR A 101 6.02 5.68 -13.05
C THR A 101 5.07 4.53 -13.37
N GLY A 102 5.06 3.47 -12.56
CA GLY A 102 4.33 2.23 -12.84
C GLY A 102 4.97 1.40 -13.95
N VAL A 103 6.26 1.63 -14.21
CA VAL A 103 7.05 0.95 -15.25
C VAL A 103 8.33 0.41 -14.63
N ALA A 104 8.61 -0.87 -14.88
CA ALA A 104 9.84 -1.56 -14.49
C ALA A 104 10.78 -1.59 -15.70
N LYS A 105 12.05 -1.22 -15.51
CA LYS A 105 13.07 -1.16 -16.57
C LYS A 105 14.39 -1.73 -16.07
N ALA A 106 14.96 -2.67 -16.81
CA ALA A 106 16.30 -3.21 -16.60
C ALA A 106 16.74 -3.94 -17.87
N ALA A 107 18.04 -4.09 -18.11
CA ALA A 107 18.60 -4.84 -19.25
C ALA A 107 18.00 -4.50 -20.65
N GLY A 108 17.48 -3.28 -20.85
CA GLY A 108 16.82 -2.88 -22.11
C GLY A 108 15.37 -3.37 -22.26
N LEU A 109 14.84 -4.07 -21.26
CA LEU A 109 13.45 -4.51 -21.15
C LEU A 109 12.60 -3.45 -20.45
N GLU A 110 11.32 -3.38 -20.82
CA GLU A 110 10.33 -2.50 -20.19
C GLU A 110 9.01 -3.27 -19.99
N THR A 111 8.52 -3.34 -18.74
CA THR A 111 7.22 -3.94 -18.40
C THR A 111 6.47 -3.09 -17.36
N SER A 112 5.22 -3.43 -17.07
CA SER A 112 4.44 -2.75 -16.03
C SER A 112 4.94 -3.12 -14.64
N LEU A 113 5.25 -2.10 -13.83
CA LEU A 113 5.45 -2.28 -12.40
C LEU A 113 4.10 -2.23 -11.69
N LEU A 114 3.76 -3.31 -11.01
CA LEU A 114 2.50 -3.52 -10.33
C LEU A 114 2.73 -3.55 -8.81
N TRP A 115 1.63 -3.45 -8.07
CA TRP A 115 1.54 -3.70 -6.64
C TRP A 115 0.41 -4.69 -6.40
N VAL A 116 0.74 -5.85 -5.84
CA VAL A 116 -0.23 -6.88 -5.45
C VAL A 116 -0.77 -6.53 -4.07
N GLU A 117 -2.08 -6.34 -3.98
CA GLU A 117 -2.80 -6.17 -2.72
C GLU A 117 -2.64 -7.41 -1.82
N PRO A 118 -2.82 -7.31 -0.49
CA PRO A 118 -2.76 -8.47 0.38
C PRO A 118 -3.71 -9.57 -0.07
N ALA A 119 -3.14 -10.68 -0.51
CA ALA A 119 -3.85 -11.84 -1.01
C ALA A 119 -3.26 -13.13 -0.44
N ARG A 120 -4.10 -14.16 -0.38
CA ARG A 120 -3.65 -15.51 -0.05
C ARG A 120 -2.83 -16.05 -1.24
N VAL A 121 -1.74 -16.74 -0.96
CA VAL A 121 -0.95 -17.43 -1.98
C VAL A 121 -1.82 -18.52 -2.61
N THR A 122 -1.74 -18.64 -3.92
CA THR A 122 -2.52 -19.59 -4.72
C THR A 122 -1.74 -20.88 -4.96
N ALA A 123 -2.43 -22.01 -4.98
CA ALA A 123 -1.82 -23.30 -5.28
C ALA A 123 -1.09 -23.27 -6.64
N GLY A 124 0.08 -23.88 -6.71
CA GLY A 124 0.97 -23.87 -7.87
C GLY A 124 1.99 -22.72 -7.87
N SER A 125 1.90 -21.77 -6.94
CA SER A 125 2.91 -20.72 -6.78
C SER A 125 4.24 -21.30 -6.28
N THR A 126 5.35 -20.71 -6.70
CA THR A 126 6.71 -21.21 -6.39
C THR A 126 7.63 -20.10 -5.89
N ILE A 127 8.64 -20.46 -5.11
CA ILE A 127 9.72 -19.55 -4.70
C ILE A 127 11.01 -20.00 -5.38
N TRP A 128 11.70 -19.03 -5.99
CA TRP A 128 12.94 -19.21 -6.71
C TRP A 128 14.06 -18.43 -6.03
N LYS A 129 15.26 -19.00 -6.09
CA LYS A 129 16.49 -18.44 -5.54
C LYS A 129 17.48 -18.25 -6.68
N HIS A 130 17.88 -17.00 -6.88
CA HIS A 130 18.85 -16.58 -7.86
C HIS A 130 20.20 -16.40 -7.17
N MET A 131 21.25 -16.97 -7.75
CA MET A 131 22.61 -16.94 -7.20
C MET A 131 23.51 -16.03 -8.04
N PRO A 132 24.40 -15.22 -7.42
CA PRO A 132 25.31 -14.37 -8.19
C PRO A 132 26.18 -15.18 -9.17
N GLY A 133 26.09 -14.86 -10.46
CA GLY A 133 26.86 -15.51 -11.53
C GLY A 133 26.35 -16.88 -11.98
N GLU A 134 25.14 -17.28 -11.57
CA GLU A 134 24.45 -18.47 -12.10
C GLU A 134 23.29 -18.02 -12.99
N ASP A 135 23.18 -18.64 -14.18
CA ASP A 135 22.15 -18.29 -15.16
C ASP A 135 20.79 -18.94 -14.85
N GLU A 136 20.76 -20.00 -14.05
CA GLU A 136 19.54 -20.76 -13.75
C GLU A 136 19.17 -20.64 -12.27
N PRO A 137 17.96 -20.17 -11.93
CA PRO A 137 17.52 -20.10 -10.54
C PRO A 137 17.12 -21.48 -10.00
N GLU A 138 17.29 -21.65 -8.68
CA GLU A 138 16.92 -22.84 -7.93
C GLU A 138 15.52 -22.68 -7.32
N MET A 139 14.58 -23.59 -7.63
CA MET A 139 13.28 -23.62 -6.95
C MET A 139 13.46 -24.14 -5.52
N VAL A 140 13.07 -23.35 -4.52
CA VAL A 140 13.25 -23.68 -3.09
C VAL A 140 11.98 -24.09 -2.38
N ALA A 141 10.81 -23.71 -2.93
CA ALA A 141 9.52 -24.10 -2.38
C ALA A 141 8.39 -24.04 -3.41
N ALA A 142 7.38 -24.89 -3.24
CA ALA A 142 6.13 -24.86 -4.00
C ALA A 142 4.94 -24.80 -3.04
N TYR A 143 3.88 -24.07 -3.40
CA TYR A 143 2.69 -23.92 -2.56
C TYR A 143 1.56 -24.85 -3.05
N HIS A 144 1.07 -25.70 -2.16
CA HIS A 144 0.09 -26.77 -2.44
C HIS A 144 -1.30 -26.48 -1.88
N GLY A 145 -1.62 -25.20 -1.71
CA GLY A 145 -2.91 -24.77 -1.17
C GLY A 145 -2.94 -24.78 0.36
N VAL A 146 -4.06 -24.33 0.92
CA VAL A 146 -4.26 -24.09 2.36
C VAL A 146 -4.17 -25.35 3.21
N ALA A 147 -4.36 -26.51 2.61
CA ALA A 147 -4.28 -27.80 3.29
C ALA A 147 -2.83 -28.17 3.59
N TYR A 148 -1.94 -28.04 2.61
CA TYR A 148 -0.56 -28.52 2.71
C TYR A 148 0.46 -27.41 2.95
N GLY A 149 0.15 -26.18 2.52
CA GLY A 149 1.07 -25.05 2.61
C GLY A 149 2.24 -25.18 1.64
N TRP A 150 3.44 -24.86 2.11
CA TRP A 150 4.68 -24.89 1.34
C TRP A 150 5.35 -26.27 1.41
N GLU A 151 5.59 -26.90 0.27
CA GLU A 151 6.56 -27.98 0.15
C GLU A 151 7.97 -27.39 0.06
N THR A 152 8.86 -27.89 0.91
CA THR A 152 10.30 -27.52 0.95
C THR A 152 11.12 -28.80 1.04
N GLU A 153 12.45 -28.71 0.98
CA GLU A 153 13.33 -29.87 1.27
C GLU A 153 13.06 -30.51 2.64
N ALA A 154 12.56 -29.73 3.61
CA ALA A 154 12.20 -30.19 4.95
C ALA A 154 10.77 -30.77 5.05
N GLY A 155 10.08 -30.91 3.92
CA GLY A 155 8.68 -31.34 3.83
C GLY A 155 7.68 -30.18 3.89
N PHE A 156 6.41 -30.52 4.11
CA PHE A 156 5.30 -29.55 4.13
C PHE A 156 5.32 -28.64 5.36
N LYS A 157 5.05 -27.35 5.14
CA LYS A 157 4.90 -26.30 6.15
C LYS A 157 3.63 -25.50 5.88
N ALA A 158 2.64 -25.69 6.74
CA ALA A 158 1.42 -24.91 6.72
C ALA A 158 1.23 -24.13 8.02
N ILE A 159 0.68 -22.92 7.90
CA ILE A 159 0.10 -22.20 9.03
C ILE A 159 -1.38 -22.54 9.16
N VAL A 160 -1.96 -22.28 10.33
CA VAL A 160 -3.42 -22.22 10.48
C VAL A 160 -3.95 -21.07 9.61
N PRO A 161 -4.76 -21.36 8.58
CA PRO A 161 -5.24 -20.33 7.67
C PRO A 161 -6.12 -19.29 8.39
N SER A 162 -5.89 -18.00 8.13
CA SER A 162 -6.81 -16.97 8.62
C SER A 162 -8.06 -16.85 7.75
N ASN A 163 -9.21 -16.64 8.38
CA ASN A 163 -10.46 -16.31 7.69
C ASN A 163 -10.49 -14.90 7.10
N PHE A 164 -9.48 -14.06 7.33
CA PHE A 164 -9.44 -12.67 6.86
C PHE A 164 -8.79 -12.49 5.48
N ILE A 165 -8.19 -13.55 4.95
CA ILE A 165 -7.50 -13.54 3.67
C ILE A 165 -7.72 -14.86 2.93
N GLY A 166 -8.00 -14.77 1.63
CA GLY A 166 -8.37 -15.87 0.75
C GLY A 166 -9.78 -16.41 0.95
N THR A 167 -10.08 -17.50 0.26
CA THR A 167 -11.42 -18.09 0.20
C THR A 167 -11.82 -18.74 1.53
N VAL A 168 -13.06 -18.46 1.92
CA VAL A 168 -13.79 -19.16 2.97
C VAL A 168 -15.10 -19.69 2.39
N ILE A 169 -15.58 -20.80 2.95
CA ILE A 169 -16.93 -21.31 2.70
C ILE A 169 -17.79 -21.11 3.95
N LYS A 170 -19.02 -20.64 3.75
CA LYS A 170 -20.00 -20.54 4.83
C LYS A 170 -20.55 -21.92 5.20
N ARG A 171 -20.47 -22.27 6.48
CA ARG A 171 -21.10 -23.45 7.08
C ARG A 171 -22.01 -23.02 8.23
N SER A 172 -22.84 -23.95 8.71
CA SER A 172 -23.75 -23.72 9.85
C SER A 172 -23.02 -23.33 11.14
N TRP A 173 -21.74 -23.69 11.25
CA TRP A 173 -20.91 -23.50 12.43
C TRP A 173 -19.83 -22.43 12.27
N GLY A 174 -19.71 -21.79 11.10
CA GLY A 174 -18.73 -20.73 10.88
C GLY A 174 -18.32 -20.52 9.43
N GLU A 175 -17.38 -19.59 9.23
CA GLU A 175 -16.64 -19.43 7.97
C GLU A 175 -15.38 -20.28 8.06
N ILE A 176 -15.18 -21.17 7.09
CA ILE A 176 -14.07 -22.14 7.11
C ILE A 176 -13.15 -21.83 5.94
N PRO A 177 -11.84 -21.64 6.15
CA PRO A 177 -10.87 -21.51 5.07
C PRO A 177 -10.99 -22.69 4.11
N CYS A 178 -10.95 -22.41 2.82
CA CYS A 178 -11.00 -23.44 1.81
C CYS A 178 -10.20 -23.05 0.56
N ASP A 179 -9.83 -24.06 -0.21
CA ASP A 179 -9.42 -23.91 -1.60
C ASP A 179 -10.49 -24.47 -2.52
N VAL A 180 -10.57 -23.89 -3.73
CA VAL A 180 -11.43 -24.37 -4.80
C VAL A 180 -10.56 -25.00 -5.87
N GLU A 181 -10.77 -26.29 -6.11
CA GLU A 181 -10.07 -27.05 -7.15
C GLU A 181 -10.72 -26.80 -8.50
N ILE A 182 -9.89 -26.47 -9.49
CA ILE A 182 -10.31 -26.15 -10.84
C ILE A 182 -9.80 -27.22 -11.79
N GLU A 183 -10.70 -27.85 -12.54
CA GLU A 183 -10.39 -28.76 -13.65
C GLU A 183 -11.11 -28.27 -14.91
N ASP A 184 -10.41 -28.26 -16.05
CA ASP A 184 -10.94 -27.76 -17.34
C ASP A 184 -11.65 -26.39 -17.24
N GLY A 185 -11.07 -25.53 -16.40
CA GLY A 185 -11.54 -24.16 -16.16
C GLY A 185 -12.83 -24.04 -15.34
N ARG A 186 -13.24 -25.09 -14.63
CA ARG A 186 -14.43 -25.08 -13.77
C ARG A 186 -14.13 -25.59 -12.36
N PRO A 187 -14.78 -25.03 -11.34
CA PRO A 187 -14.77 -25.62 -10.00
C PRO A 187 -15.31 -27.03 -10.01
N VAL A 188 -14.54 -27.98 -9.46
CA VAL A 188 -14.94 -29.39 -9.32
C VAL A 188 -15.01 -29.85 -7.88
N ALA A 189 -14.21 -29.25 -7.01
CA ALA A 189 -14.20 -29.57 -5.59
C ALA A 189 -13.81 -28.38 -4.73
N VAL A 190 -14.11 -28.49 -3.44
CA VAL A 190 -13.74 -27.53 -2.41
C VAL A 190 -13.07 -28.30 -1.28
N THR A 191 -11.86 -27.91 -0.92
CA THR A 191 -11.11 -28.50 0.19
C THR A 191 -11.15 -27.55 1.38
N LEU A 192 -11.88 -27.93 2.42
CA LEU A 192 -12.02 -27.20 3.67
C LEU A 192 -10.86 -27.54 4.60
N VAL A 193 -10.36 -26.56 5.35
CA VAL A 193 -9.24 -26.75 6.27
C VAL A 193 -9.57 -26.18 7.65
N SER A 194 -9.22 -26.94 8.69
CA SER A 194 -9.44 -26.60 10.08
C SER A 194 -8.20 -26.91 10.93
N PRO A 195 -7.88 -26.09 11.96
CA PRO A 195 -6.77 -26.39 12.88
C PRO A 195 -7.02 -27.60 13.80
N ALA A 196 -8.26 -28.08 13.89
CA ALA A 196 -8.65 -29.22 14.71
C ALA A 196 -9.85 -29.95 14.09
N GLU A 197 -10.11 -31.19 14.50
CA GLU A 197 -11.29 -31.95 14.08
C GLU A 197 -12.58 -31.18 14.41
N PRO A 198 -13.40 -30.81 13.42
CA PRO A 198 -14.65 -30.11 13.68
C PRO A 198 -15.66 -31.05 14.38
N PRO A 199 -16.18 -30.70 15.56
CA PRO A 199 -17.09 -31.57 16.30
C PRO A 199 -18.48 -31.69 15.66
N THR A 200 -18.82 -30.79 14.74
CA THR A 200 -20.15 -30.63 14.14
C THR A 200 -20.23 -31.15 12.71
N GLU A 201 -19.13 -31.62 12.13
CA GLU A 201 -19.10 -32.08 10.74
C GLU A 201 -18.10 -33.23 10.55
N GLU A 202 -18.61 -34.42 10.24
CA GLU A 202 -17.80 -35.62 9.98
C GLU A 202 -17.08 -35.55 8.63
N GLY A 203 -16.08 -36.43 8.45
CA GLY A 203 -15.34 -36.61 7.20
C GLY A 203 -14.12 -35.69 7.03
N PHE A 204 -13.72 -34.99 8.09
CA PHE A 204 -12.40 -34.37 8.16
C PHE A 204 -11.37 -35.45 8.52
N GLU A 205 -10.21 -35.39 7.86
CA GLU A 205 -9.08 -36.25 8.15
C GLU A 205 -7.86 -35.38 8.48
N GLN A 206 -7.05 -35.84 9.44
CA GLN A 206 -5.79 -35.17 9.73
C GLN A 206 -4.79 -35.49 8.62
N ILE A 207 -4.20 -34.44 8.04
CA ILE A 207 -3.24 -34.53 6.93
C ILE A 207 -1.81 -34.26 7.41
N GLU A 208 -0.82 -34.46 6.52
CA GLU A 208 0.61 -34.39 6.85
C GLU A 208 1.04 -33.03 7.43
N SER A 209 0.37 -31.94 7.05
CA SER A 209 0.59 -30.61 7.60
C SER A 209 0.16 -30.46 9.07
N GLY A 210 -0.50 -31.47 9.64
CA GLY A 210 -1.08 -31.47 10.99
C GLY A 210 -2.47 -30.84 11.07
N LEU A 211 -2.95 -30.22 9.99
CA LEU A 211 -4.30 -29.67 9.86
C LEU A 211 -5.32 -30.78 9.59
N TRP A 212 -6.60 -30.43 9.73
CA TRP A 212 -7.72 -31.29 9.38
C TRP A 212 -8.35 -30.80 8.08
N ALA A 213 -8.48 -31.67 7.10
CA ALA A 213 -9.02 -31.32 5.79
C ALA A 213 -10.22 -32.20 5.42
N LYS A 214 -11.15 -31.60 4.66
CA LYS A 214 -12.30 -32.30 4.08
C LYS A 214 -12.52 -31.81 2.66
N ARG A 215 -12.53 -32.74 1.70
CA ARG A 215 -12.84 -32.46 0.29
C ARG A 215 -14.31 -32.72 0.00
N LEU A 216 -14.97 -31.75 -0.61
CA LEU A 216 -16.36 -31.82 -1.06
C LEU A 216 -16.42 -31.66 -2.58
N ALA A 217 -17.36 -32.33 -3.24
CA ALA A 217 -17.69 -32.00 -4.62
C ALA A 217 -18.28 -30.59 -4.68
N TYR A 218 -17.85 -29.78 -5.66
CA TYR A 218 -18.33 -28.42 -5.81
C TYR A 218 -19.81 -28.39 -6.21
N SER A 219 -20.55 -27.40 -5.72
CA SER A 219 -21.89 -27.08 -6.17
C SER A 219 -22.13 -25.57 -6.15
N GLU A 220 -22.95 -25.07 -7.07
CA GLU A 220 -23.19 -23.62 -7.26
C GLU A 220 -23.90 -22.95 -6.08
N ASP A 221 -24.57 -23.73 -5.22
CA ASP A 221 -25.21 -23.26 -3.99
C ASP A 221 -24.22 -23.06 -2.82
N MET A 222 -22.95 -23.41 -3.00
CA MET A 222 -21.92 -23.14 -2.00
C MET A 222 -21.63 -21.65 -1.90
N GLU A 223 -21.82 -21.11 -0.69
CA GLU A 223 -21.46 -19.73 -0.36
C GLU A 223 -19.95 -19.61 -0.13
N ILE A 224 -19.20 -19.41 -1.22
CA ILE A 224 -17.74 -19.21 -1.21
C ILE A 224 -17.40 -17.76 -1.53
N TYR A 225 -16.57 -17.15 -0.68
CA TYR A 225 -16.14 -15.75 -0.82
C TYR A 225 -14.86 -15.51 -0.02
N GLU A 226 -14.22 -14.36 -0.20
CA GLU A 226 -13.21 -13.86 0.74
C GLU A 226 -13.85 -12.84 1.69
N SER A 227 -13.60 -12.99 3.00
CA SER A 227 -14.08 -12.09 4.05
C SER A 227 -13.03 -11.01 4.33
N GLN A 228 -13.11 -9.90 3.61
CA GLN A 228 -12.16 -8.79 3.74
C GLN A 228 -12.53 -7.93 4.93
N LYS A 229 -11.64 -7.88 5.94
CA LYS A 229 -11.77 -6.97 7.08
C LYS A 229 -10.89 -5.76 6.90
N ILE A 230 -11.50 -4.59 6.77
CA ILE A 230 -10.81 -3.31 6.62
C ILE A 230 -11.09 -2.46 7.85
N ALA A 231 -10.04 -2.07 8.55
CA ALA A 231 -10.11 -1.19 9.70
C ALA A 231 -9.37 0.12 9.43
N LYS A 232 -9.60 1.09 10.31
CA LYS A 232 -8.83 2.32 10.37
C LYS A 232 -7.90 2.25 11.57
N VAL A 233 -6.60 2.23 11.31
CA VAL A 233 -5.57 2.06 12.34
C VAL A 233 -4.60 3.23 12.22
N ASP A 234 -4.57 4.08 13.25
CA ASP A 234 -3.69 5.24 13.35
C ASP A 234 -3.69 6.13 12.09
N GLY A 235 -4.89 6.43 11.57
CA GLY A 235 -5.06 7.28 10.38
C GLY A 235 -4.83 6.57 9.03
N LEU A 236 -4.56 5.27 9.01
CA LEU A 236 -4.44 4.50 7.76
C LEU A 236 -5.59 3.50 7.59
N PRO A 237 -6.19 3.37 6.39
CA PRO A 237 -6.97 2.20 6.05
C PRO A 237 -6.04 0.98 6.03
N ALA A 238 -6.42 -0.06 6.77
CA ALA A 238 -5.60 -1.25 6.95
C ALA A 238 -6.43 -2.52 6.81
N ARG A 239 -5.88 -3.51 6.10
CA ARG A 239 -6.47 -4.84 5.96
C ARG A 239 -5.98 -5.74 7.07
N VAL A 240 -6.92 -6.42 7.74
CA VAL A 240 -6.58 -7.45 8.71
C VAL A 240 -6.09 -8.68 7.98
N LEU A 241 -4.93 -9.20 8.36
CA LEU A 241 -4.32 -10.35 7.73
C LEU A 241 -4.59 -11.61 8.55
N ARG A 242 -4.27 -11.58 9.85
CA ARG A 242 -4.40 -12.74 10.74
C ARG A 242 -4.28 -12.37 12.22
N PRO A 243 -4.76 -13.22 13.14
CA PRO A 243 -4.32 -13.16 14.52
C PRO A 243 -2.86 -13.62 14.67
N ILE A 244 -2.12 -12.96 15.56
CA ILE A 244 -0.76 -13.33 15.95
C ILE A 244 -0.65 -13.37 17.48
N ARG A 245 0.32 -14.11 18.01
CA ARG A 245 0.65 -14.08 19.44
C ARG A 245 1.89 -13.21 19.67
N ARG A 246 1.79 -12.25 20.59
CA ARG A 246 2.90 -11.42 21.03
C ARG A 246 2.78 -11.18 22.53
N ASP A 247 3.85 -11.41 23.28
CA ASP A 247 3.89 -11.19 24.74
C ASP A 247 2.71 -11.85 25.50
N ASN A 248 2.38 -13.09 25.13
CA ASN A 248 1.23 -13.86 25.64
C ASN A 248 -0.16 -13.25 25.39
N GLN A 249 -0.27 -12.24 24.52
CA GLN A 249 -1.52 -11.65 24.08
C GLN A 249 -1.81 -12.00 22.61
N THR A 250 -3.09 -12.16 22.31
CA THR A 250 -3.56 -12.28 20.92
C THR A 250 -3.72 -10.88 20.34
N MET A 251 -2.97 -10.59 19.29
CA MET A 251 -3.01 -9.35 18.53
C MET A 251 -3.51 -9.65 17.12
N LEU A 252 -3.89 -8.63 16.38
CA LEU A 252 -4.13 -8.70 14.95
C LEU A 252 -2.94 -8.12 14.20
N GLU A 253 -2.43 -8.86 13.22
CA GLU A 253 -1.54 -8.31 12.21
C GLU A 253 -2.39 -7.63 11.13
N VAL A 254 -2.09 -6.36 10.87
CA VAL A 254 -2.74 -5.57 9.83
C VAL A 254 -1.70 -5.03 8.86
N GLN A 255 -2.08 -4.87 7.59
CA GLN A 255 -1.27 -4.21 6.58
C GLN A 255 -1.97 -2.92 6.13
N ALA A 256 -1.21 -1.82 6.02
CA ALA A 256 -1.71 -0.59 5.41
C ALA A 256 -2.11 -0.83 3.94
N LEU A 257 -3.30 -0.36 3.57
CA LEU A 257 -3.78 -0.38 2.18
C LEU A 257 -3.30 0.84 1.38
N LEU A 258 -2.71 1.82 2.06
CA LEU A 258 -2.03 2.96 1.47
C LEU A 258 -0.52 2.71 1.51
N PRO A 259 0.15 2.36 0.39
CA PRO A 259 1.58 2.13 0.35
C PRO A 259 2.36 3.46 0.31
N ASP A 260 2.34 4.17 1.43
CA ASP A 260 2.99 5.47 1.60
C ASP A 260 4.06 5.35 2.69
N ALA A 261 5.33 5.17 2.29
CA ALA A 261 6.40 4.86 3.22
C ALA A 261 6.63 5.94 4.29
N PRO A 262 6.70 7.25 3.96
CA PRO A 262 6.77 8.29 4.98
C PRO A 262 5.58 8.28 5.94
N TYR A 263 4.35 8.20 5.41
CA TYR A 263 3.14 8.30 6.23
C TYR A 263 2.95 7.06 7.12
N ALA A 264 3.17 5.86 6.59
CA ALA A 264 3.04 4.61 7.35
C ALA A 264 4.04 4.57 8.52
N ARG A 265 5.30 4.97 8.30
CA ARG A 265 6.33 5.01 9.35
C ARG A 265 5.98 6.04 10.43
N ALA A 266 5.49 7.21 10.05
CA ALA A 266 5.07 8.24 11.00
C ALA A 266 3.94 7.75 11.93
N ASN A 267 3.11 6.81 11.46
CA ASN A 267 2.03 6.18 12.23
C ASN A 267 2.43 4.83 12.86
N GLY A 268 3.72 4.54 12.94
CA GLY A 268 4.27 3.39 13.67
C GLY A 268 4.08 2.04 12.99
N TYR A 269 3.87 2.02 11.66
CA TYR A 269 3.95 0.78 10.89
C TYR A 269 5.40 0.40 10.62
N SER A 270 5.68 -0.90 10.63
CA SER A 270 6.98 -1.46 10.26
C SER A 270 6.98 -1.84 8.78
N ARG A 271 8.04 -1.48 8.07
CA ARG A 271 8.24 -1.92 6.68
C ARG A 271 8.69 -3.39 6.67
N TYR A 272 7.83 -4.27 6.17
CA TYR A 272 8.11 -5.71 6.08
C TYR A 272 8.76 -6.08 4.74
N ALA A 273 8.31 -5.42 3.67
CA ALA A 273 8.86 -5.50 2.32
C ALA A 273 8.69 -4.14 1.63
N PRO A 274 9.30 -3.89 0.46
CA PRO A 274 9.00 -2.71 -0.35
C PRO A 274 7.50 -2.57 -0.54
N THR A 275 6.94 -1.39 -0.25
CA THR A 275 5.50 -1.08 -0.30
C THR A 275 4.59 -1.88 0.65
N VAL A 276 5.15 -2.68 1.57
CA VAL A 276 4.40 -3.50 2.53
C VAL A 276 4.67 -3.01 3.95
N PHE A 277 3.67 -2.37 4.55
CA PHE A 277 3.75 -1.80 5.89
C PHE A 277 2.76 -2.49 6.82
N VAL A 278 3.27 -3.12 7.88
CA VAL A 278 2.48 -3.93 8.81
C VAL A 278 2.53 -3.39 10.23
N LYS A 279 1.47 -3.66 11.00
CA LYS A 279 1.39 -3.32 12.42
C LYS A 279 0.66 -4.42 13.18
N ALA A 280 1.10 -4.67 14.40
CA ALA A 280 0.39 -5.51 15.35
C ALA A 280 -0.50 -4.62 16.22
N VAL A 281 -1.81 -4.87 16.26
CA VAL A 281 -2.78 -4.10 17.04
C VAL A 281 -3.59 -4.99 17.97
N PRO A 282 -4.03 -4.49 19.15
CA PRO A 282 -4.94 -5.24 20.01
C PRO A 282 -6.24 -5.61 19.28
N LEU A 283 -6.78 -6.80 19.57
CA LEU A 283 -8.10 -7.19 19.09
C LEU A 283 -9.22 -6.36 19.76
N GLU A 284 -9.02 -5.99 21.02
CA GLU A 284 -10.01 -5.25 21.81
C GLU A 284 -10.25 -3.85 21.23
N GLY A 285 -11.53 -3.48 21.08
CA GLY A 285 -11.94 -2.17 20.57
C GLY A 285 -11.77 -1.97 19.06
N MET A 286 -11.23 -2.98 18.35
CA MET A 286 -10.99 -2.90 16.91
C MET A 286 -12.31 -2.87 16.13
N LYS A 287 -12.53 -1.81 15.36
CA LYS A 287 -13.68 -1.66 14.46
C LYS A 287 -13.21 -1.89 13.03
N ALA A 288 -13.75 -2.93 12.39
CA ALA A 288 -13.50 -3.24 11.00
C ALA A 288 -14.82 -3.34 10.23
N GLN A 289 -14.84 -2.75 9.05
CA GLN A 289 -15.85 -3.04 8.04
C GLN A 289 -15.56 -4.42 7.44
N VAL A 290 -16.61 -5.23 7.29
CA VAL A 290 -16.55 -6.50 6.59
C VAL A 290 -17.08 -6.30 5.18
N ARG A 291 -16.31 -6.77 4.19
CA ARG A 291 -16.71 -6.84 2.79
C ARG A 291 -16.49 -8.27 2.31
N ASN A 292 -17.54 -8.89 1.77
CA ASN A 292 -17.43 -10.20 1.15
C ASN A 292 -17.15 -10.03 -0.35
N ALA A 293 -16.06 -10.61 -0.83
CA ALA A 293 -15.68 -10.62 -2.23
C ALA A 293 -15.94 -12.02 -2.83
N THR A 294 -16.89 -12.11 -3.76
CA THR A 294 -17.22 -13.35 -4.46
C THR A 294 -16.59 -13.33 -5.86
N PRO A 295 -15.83 -14.37 -6.24
CA PRO A 295 -15.33 -14.54 -7.61
C PRO A 295 -16.45 -14.52 -8.65
N THR A 296 -16.27 -13.75 -9.72
CA THR A 296 -17.14 -13.82 -10.91
C THR A 296 -16.63 -14.80 -11.96
N THR A 297 -15.32 -15.10 -11.92
CA THR A 297 -14.64 -16.16 -12.66
C THR A 297 -13.68 -16.86 -11.69
N TRP A 298 -13.35 -18.12 -11.95
CA TRP A 298 -12.36 -18.87 -11.16
C TRP A 298 -11.00 -18.99 -11.84
N VAL A 299 -10.97 -18.81 -13.16
CA VAL A 299 -9.75 -18.84 -13.97
C VAL A 299 -9.39 -17.43 -14.38
N ILE A 300 -8.12 -17.09 -14.21
CA ILE A 300 -7.51 -15.84 -14.66
C ILE A 300 -6.52 -16.19 -15.76
N ASP A 301 -6.87 -15.87 -17.00
CA ASP A 301 -6.03 -16.10 -18.19
C ASP A 301 -5.07 -14.94 -18.47
N ASP A 302 -5.34 -13.77 -17.89
CA ASP A 302 -4.67 -12.51 -18.18
C ASP A 302 -4.70 -11.59 -16.97
N ILE A 303 -3.52 -11.11 -16.56
CA ILE A 303 -3.38 -10.17 -15.45
C ILE A 303 -3.85 -8.79 -15.88
N ARG A 304 -4.87 -8.27 -15.19
CA ARG A 304 -5.39 -6.93 -15.42
C ARG A 304 -5.37 -6.13 -14.13
N PRO A 305 -4.48 -5.13 -13.99
CA PRO A 305 -4.44 -4.32 -12.78
C PRO A 305 -5.76 -3.58 -12.59
N ALA A 306 -6.26 -3.60 -11.37
CA ALA A 306 -7.50 -2.97 -10.98
C ALA A 306 -7.35 -1.45 -10.95
N MET A 307 -8.27 -0.77 -11.64
CA MET A 307 -8.44 0.68 -11.54
C MET A 307 -9.53 0.98 -10.53
N SER A 308 -9.33 1.97 -9.66
CA SER A 308 -10.41 2.42 -8.78
C SER A 308 -11.53 3.03 -9.62
N ASN A 309 -12.78 2.61 -9.41
CA ASN A 309 -13.93 3.11 -10.16
C ASN A 309 -14.09 4.63 -10.05
N ASP A 310 -13.77 5.20 -8.89
CA ASP A 310 -13.83 6.64 -8.69
C ASP A 310 -12.67 7.40 -9.35
N MET A 311 -11.67 6.70 -9.90
CA MET A 311 -10.52 7.28 -10.60
C MET A 311 -10.67 7.27 -12.12
N VAL A 312 -11.61 6.48 -12.65
CA VAL A 312 -11.86 6.37 -14.09
C VAL A 312 -12.19 7.75 -14.67
N GLY A 313 -11.34 8.23 -15.58
CA GLY A 313 -11.51 9.52 -16.26
C GLY A 313 -11.19 10.74 -15.40
N LYS A 314 -10.65 10.58 -14.19
CA LYS A 314 -10.15 11.71 -13.39
C LYS A 314 -8.78 12.16 -13.90
N ASP A 315 -8.62 13.47 -13.97
CA ASP A 315 -7.33 14.11 -14.18
C ASP A 315 -6.90 14.80 -12.88
N LEU A 316 -5.99 14.18 -12.13
CA LEU A 316 -5.45 14.74 -10.90
C LEU A 316 -4.46 15.88 -11.13
N THR A 317 -4.29 16.36 -12.36
CA THR A 317 -3.67 17.65 -12.62
C THR A 317 -4.66 18.81 -12.59
N ASP A 318 -5.98 18.55 -12.64
CA ASP A 318 -7.06 19.55 -12.51
C ASP A 318 -7.45 19.77 -11.04
N THR A 319 -7.51 21.04 -10.64
CA THR A 319 -7.99 21.50 -9.33
C THR A 319 -9.36 20.93 -8.95
N THR A 320 -10.27 20.78 -9.92
CA THR A 320 -11.64 20.29 -9.68
C THR A 320 -11.66 18.84 -9.21
N ALA A 321 -10.71 18.03 -9.69
CA ALA A 321 -10.56 16.63 -9.29
C ALA A 321 -9.69 16.48 -8.03
N LEU A 322 -8.66 17.33 -7.89
CA LEU A 322 -7.72 17.32 -6.76
C LEU A 322 -8.39 17.57 -5.41
N ILE A 323 -9.24 18.59 -5.31
CA ILE A 323 -9.82 19.02 -4.02
C ILE A 323 -10.69 17.93 -3.38
N PRO A 324 -11.64 17.28 -4.09
CA PRO A 324 -12.38 16.15 -3.54
C PRO A 324 -11.49 14.97 -3.15
N ASP A 325 -10.39 14.74 -3.86
CA ASP A 325 -9.44 13.67 -3.54
C ASP A 325 -8.61 13.98 -2.28
N MET A 326 -8.18 15.24 -2.12
CA MET A 326 -7.57 15.74 -0.88
C MET A 326 -8.48 15.52 0.32
N PHE A 327 -9.78 15.81 0.19
CA PHE A 327 -10.74 15.56 1.27
C PHE A 327 -10.79 14.08 1.63
N LYS A 328 -10.90 13.17 0.65
CA LYS A 328 -10.91 11.71 0.91
C LYS A 328 -9.69 11.23 1.67
N LEU A 329 -8.50 11.72 1.30
CA LEU A 329 -7.25 11.39 1.98
C LEU A 329 -7.24 11.91 3.43
N LEU A 330 -7.71 13.14 3.65
CA LEU A 330 -7.80 13.73 4.98
C LEU A 330 -8.81 13.02 5.89
N VAL A 331 -9.95 12.59 5.35
CA VAL A 331 -10.92 11.78 6.10
C VAL A 331 -10.28 10.50 6.63
N ASN A 332 -9.37 9.88 5.88
CA ASN A 332 -8.64 8.71 6.36
C ASN A 332 -7.67 9.05 7.51
N ALA A 333 -7.10 10.25 7.54
CA ALA A 333 -6.14 10.67 8.56
C ALA A 333 -6.76 11.04 9.92
N VAL A 334 -8.07 11.31 10.00
CA VAL A 334 -8.75 11.75 11.23
C VAL A 334 -9.72 10.68 11.78
N PRO A 335 -10.06 10.63 13.07
CA PRO A 335 -11.05 9.69 13.59
C PRO A 335 -12.45 9.88 12.98
N ASP A 336 -13.25 8.81 12.97
CA ASP A 336 -14.65 8.90 12.56
C ASP A 336 -15.45 9.81 13.51
N GLY A 337 -16.45 10.51 12.97
CA GLY A 337 -17.30 11.43 13.73
C GLY A 337 -16.74 12.84 13.92
N PHE A 338 -15.65 13.19 13.23
CA PHE A 338 -15.15 14.57 13.18
C PHE A 338 -16.21 15.53 12.58
N SER A 339 -16.16 16.80 12.97
CA SER A 339 -17.01 17.87 12.44
C SER A 339 -16.29 18.77 11.43
N SER A 340 -14.99 18.97 11.61
CA SER A 340 -14.15 19.74 10.68
C SER A 340 -12.70 19.28 10.66
N ILE A 341 -12.01 19.59 9.56
CA ILE A 341 -10.57 19.43 9.36
C ILE A 341 -10.02 20.74 8.83
N THR A 342 -8.97 21.27 9.45
CA THR A 342 -8.20 22.41 8.94
C THR A 342 -6.77 21.95 8.66
N LEU A 343 -6.28 22.22 7.45
CA LEU A 343 -4.92 21.93 7.05
C LEU A 343 -4.26 23.19 6.49
N PHE A 344 -3.16 23.59 7.11
CA PHE A 344 -2.24 24.59 6.60
C PHE A 344 -1.03 23.87 6.01
N MET A 345 -0.63 24.23 4.78
CA MET A 345 0.56 23.71 4.13
C MET A 345 1.37 24.84 3.52
N GLN A 346 2.57 25.04 4.05
CA GLN A 346 3.56 25.93 3.46
C GLN A 346 4.46 25.10 2.55
N ILE A 347 4.52 25.46 1.27
CA ILE A 347 5.35 24.75 0.27
C ILE A 347 6.19 25.78 -0.50
N VAL A 348 7.51 25.63 -0.37
CA VAL A 348 8.49 26.53 -0.97
C VAL A 348 9.66 25.69 -1.47
N GLY A 349 9.88 25.67 -2.79
CA GLY A 349 10.87 24.80 -3.42
C GLY A 349 10.66 23.32 -3.01
N ASN A 350 11.70 22.70 -2.46
CA ASN A 350 11.62 21.32 -1.97
C ASN A 350 11.16 21.22 -0.51
N HIS A 351 11.09 22.34 0.20
CA HIS A 351 10.71 22.38 1.60
C HIS A 351 9.19 22.46 1.77
N PHE A 352 8.67 21.74 2.75
CA PHE A 352 7.28 21.88 3.17
C PHE A 352 7.15 21.77 4.69
N VAL A 353 6.16 22.47 5.24
CA VAL A 353 5.72 22.40 6.65
C VAL A 353 4.21 22.38 6.66
N PHE A 354 3.60 21.64 7.59
CA PHE A 354 2.15 21.62 7.74
C PHE A 354 1.72 21.80 9.20
N LEU A 355 0.49 22.28 9.37
CA LEU A 355 -0.29 22.16 10.61
C LEU A 355 -1.67 21.64 10.22
N GLY A 356 -1.97 20.44 10.68
CA GLY A 356 -3.29 19.83 10.52
C GLY A 356 -4.01 19.77 11.86
N GLU A 357 -5.28 20.11 11.87
CA GLU A 357 -6.15 20.05 13.05
C GLU A 357 -7.50 19.46 12.64
N TYR A 358 -8.12 18.70 13.54
CA TYR A 358 -9.50 18.24 13.37
C TYR A 358 -10.29 18.52 14.64
N THR A 359 -11.60 18.77 14.48
CA THR A 359 -12.52 18.92 15.60
C THR A 359 -13.43 17.70 15.69
N LYS A 360 -13.58 17.13 16.88
CA LYS A 360 -14.50 16.04 17.19
C LYS A 360 -15.13 16.27 18.55
N ASP A 361 -16.45 16.13 18.64
CA ASP A 361 -17.20 16.33 19.90
C ASP A 361 -16.94 17.68 20.59
N GLY A 362 -16.57 18.71 19.81
CA GLY A 362 -16.23 20.05 20.31
C GLY A 362 -14.77 20.24 20.71
N GLU A 363 -13.98 19.18 20.75
CA GLU A 363 -12.54 19.22 21.05
C GLU A 363 -11.72 19.28 19.76
N THR A 364 -10.65 20.08 19.75
CA THR A 364 -9.75 20.21 18.60
C THR A 364 -8.41 19.54 18.91
N GLU A 365 -7.99 18.65 18.02
CA GLU A 365 -6.76 17.89 18.13
C GLU A 365 -5.87 18.10 16.90
N ARG A 366 -4.55 17.94 17.09
CA ARG A 366 -3.57 18.08 16.01
C ARG A 366 -3.33 16.76 15.31
N LEU A 367 -3.22 16.82 13.98
CA LEU A 367 -2.67 15.75 13.16
C LEU A 367 -1.17 15.65 13.39
N THR A 368 -0.70 14.44 13.70
CA THR A 368 0.73 14.15 13.87
C THR A 368 1.44 13.89 12.54
N SER A 369 0.70 13.51 11.51
CA SER A 369 1.19 13.21 10.16
C SER A 369 0.07 13.38 9.14
N ILE A 370 0.45 13.48 7.86
CA ILE A 370 -0.48 13.57 6.73
C ILE A 370 -0.02 12.65 5.59
N PRO A 371 -0.95 12.14 4.76
CA PRO A 371 -0.59 11.40 3.54
C PRO A 371 0.33 12.23 2.65
N THR A 372 1.40 11.62 2.13
CA THR A 372 2.42 12.29 1.32
C THR A 372 1.82 12.86 0.04
N SER A 373 0.79 12.22 -0.50
CA SER A 373 0.01 12.71 -1.66
C SER A 373 -0.54 14.12 -1.50
N LEU A 374 -0.90 14.55 -0.28
CA LEU A 374 -1.38 15.92 -0.05
C LEU A 374 -0.31 16.98 -0.35
N VAL A 375 0.96 16.67 -0.15
CA VAL A 375 2.08 17.56 -0.50
C VAL A 375 2.17 17.71 -2.02
N HIS A 376 2.04 16.61 -2.77
CA HIS A 376 2.06 16.62 -4.23
C HIS A 376 0.84 17.33 -4.83
N TYR A 377 -0.34 17.07 -4.27
CA TYR A 377 -1.56 17.76 -4.68
C TYR A 377 -1.46 19.27 -4.45
N THR A 378 -0.84 19.69 -3.36
CA THR A 378 -0.66 21.12 -3.06
C THR A 378 0.38 21.77 -3.96
N ARG A 379 1.46 21.06 -4.32
CA ARG A 379 2.39 21.51 -5.39
C ARG A 379 1.67 21.67 -6.72
N GLN A 380 0.81 20.72 -7.08
CA GLN A 380 0.01 20.81 -8.31
C GLN A 380 -0.98 21.98 -8.25
N LEU A 381 -1.62 22.24 -7.10
CA LEU A 381 -2.46 23.43 -6.91
C LEU A 381 -1.66 24.73 -7.03
N LYS A 382 -0.41 24.77 -6.53
CA LYS A 382 0.47 25.93 -6.71
C LYS A 382 0.72 26.21 -8.18
N LYS A 383 1.02 25.18 -8.96
CA LYS A 383 1.14 25.26 -10.41
C LYS A 383 -0.16 25.75 -11.08
N ASN A 384 -1.30 25.22 -10.68
CA ASN A 384 -2.60 25.58 -11.27
C ASN A 384 -3.06 27.01 -10.93
N THR A 385 -2.60 27.57 -9.79
CA THR A 385 -3.00 28.89 -9.30
C THR A 385 -1.93 29.97 -9.50
N TYR A 386 -0.79 29.59 -10.07
CA TYR A 386 0.29 30.50 -10.41
C TYR A 386 -0.16 31.51 -11.48
N THR A 387 0.20 32.76 -11.26
CA THR A 387 0.03 33.86 -12.22
C THR A 387 1.34 34.66 -12.25
N PRO A 388 1.90 35.02 -13.41
CA PRO A 388 3.14 35.81 -13.47
C PRO A 388 3.07 37.16 -12.76
N GLU A 389 1.87 37.73 -12.61
CA GLU A 389 1.63 39.01 -11.96
C GLU A 389 1.82 38.93 -10.44
N ASP A 390 1.38 37.83 -9.83
CA ASP A 390 1.37 37.67 -8.37
C ASP A 390 2.32 36.59 -7.88
N GLY A 391 2.89 35.75 -8.74
CA GLY A 391 3.66 34.57 -8.36
C GLY A 391 2.81 33.41 -7.84
N GLY A 392 3.51 32.39 -7.33
CA GLY A 392 2.91 31.24 -6.64
C GLY A 392 2.54 31.56 -5.19
N PHE A 393 1.64 30.79 -4.60
CA PHE A 393 1.36 30.92 -3.15
C PHE A 393 2.47 30.29 -2.31
N PHE A 394 2.65 30.81 -1.09
CA PHE A 394 3.58 30.25 -0.12
C PHE A 394 2.89 29.35 0.89
N LEU A 395 1.65 29.66 1.24
CA LEU A 395 0.83 28.94 2.21
C LEU A 395 -0.56 28.68 1.63
N ALA A 396 -1.01 27.43 1.68
CA ALA A 396 -2.37 27.04 1.40
C ALA A 396 -3.10 26.67 2.70
N LYS A 397 -4.36 27.07 2.81
CA LYS A 397 -5.28 26.71 3.89
C LYS A 397 -6.46 25.95 3.30
N PHE A 398 -6.69 24.74 3.79
CA PHE A 398 -7.84 23.92 3.45
C PHE A 398 -8.71 23.77 4.71
N VAL A 399 -9.99 24.07 4.60
CA VAL A 399 -10.97 23.81 5.66
C VAL A 399 -12.06 22.94 5.05
N PHE A 400 -12.31 21.78 5.64
CA PHE A 400 -13.39 20.89 5.24
C PHE A 400 -14.29 20.61 6.44
N ASP A 401 -15.61 20.57 6.22
CA ASP A 401 -16.54 19.97 7.15
C ASP A 401 -16.68 18.45 6.91
N SER A 402 -17.46 17.78 7.76
CA SER A 402 -17.70 16.33 7.66
C SER A 402 -18.43 15.88 6.40
N THR A 403 -19.04 16.80 5.65
CA THR A 403 -19.72 16.52 4.37
C THR A 403 -18.81 16.68 3.16
N GLY A 404 -17.60 17.22 3.37
CA GLY A 404 -16.66 17.56 2.31
C GLY A 404 -16.86 18.95 1.72
N THR A 405 -17.78 19.74 2.27
CA THR A 405 -17.89 21.16 1.92
C THR A 405 -16.72 21.89 2.55
N GLY A 406 -16.06 22.77 1.79
CA GLY A 406 -14.85 23.41 2.25
C GLY A 406 -14.60 24.80 1.72
N ASN A 407 -13.63 25.47 2.36
CA ASN A 407 -13.09 26.76 1.94
C ASN A 407 -11.58 26.64 1.79
N PHE A 408 -11.05 27.27 0.74
CA PHE A 408 -9.65 27.19 0.35
C PHE A 408 -9.07 28.59 0.23
N GLY A 409 -7.95 28.83 0.90
CA GLY A 409 -7.24 30.10 0.87
C GLY A 409 -5.79 29.91 0.45
N PHE A 410 -5.29 30.81 -0.39
CA PHE A 410 -3.90 30.81 -0.83
C PHE A 410 -3.25 32.16 -0.49
N ASN A 411 -2.23 32.15 0.34
CA ASN A 411 -1.46 33.35 0.67
C ASN A 411 -0.25 33.48 -0.27
N LYS A 412 -0.25 34.57 -1.07
CA LYS A 412 0.84 34.94 -1.99
C LYS A 412 1.68 36.14 -1.51
N GLN A 413 1.26 36.83 -0.43
CA GLN A 413 1.75 38.18 -0.12
C GLN A 413 2.29 38.28 1.30
N ASP A 414 1.55 37.80 2.28
CA ASP A 414 1.94 37.94 3.69
C ASP A 414 3.05 36.94 4.03
N GLN A 415 3.95 37.33 4.93
CA GLN A 415 4.99 36.42 5.44
C GLN A 415 4.32 35.20 6.08
N PRO A 416 4.56 33.98 5.60
CA PRO A 416 3.92 32.80 6.15
C PRO A 416 4.53 32.44 7.50
N MET A 417 3.74 31.80 8.36
CA MET A 417 4.07 31.57 9.77
C MET A 417 5.35 30.75 10.01
N TRP A 418 5.76 29.91 9.06
CA TRP A 418 6.98 29.10 9.14
C TRP A 418 8.06 29.58 8.18
N ALA A 419 8.03 30.85 7.75
CA ALA A 419 8.98 31.36 6.76
C ALA A 419 10.45 31.22 7.19
N SER A 420 10.74 31.37 8.48
CA SER A 420 12.09 31.25 9.06
C SER A 420 12.64 29.82 9.12
N GLN A 421 11.79 28.80 8.92
CA GLN A 421 12.20 27.40 8.90
C GLN A 421 12.65 26.96 7.50
N VAL A 422 12.32 27.74 6.47
CA VAL A 422 12.60 27.41 5.07
C VAL A 422 14.06 27.79 4.75
N PRO A 423 14.86 26.86 4.19
CA PRO A 423 16.20 27.17 3.73
C PRO A 423 16.21 28.26 2.64
N VAL A 424 17.26 29.10 2.67
CA VAL A 424 17.45 30.19 1.68
C VAL A 424 17.40 29.68 0.24
N ASP A 425 17.99 28.51 -0.02
CA ASP A 425 18.04 27.93 -1.36
C ASP A 425 16.68 27.44 -1.84
N ASP A 426 15.78 27.05 -0.93
CA ASP A 426 14.41 26.68 -1.29
C ASP A 426 13.59 27.92 -1.68
N TRP A 427 13.78 29.06 -1.01
CA TRP A 427 13.17 30.34 -1.44
C TRP A 427 13.64 30.76 -2.84
N LYS A 428 14.93 30.58 -3.15
CA LYS A 428 15.46 30.89 -4.48
C LYS A 428 14.88 29.98 -5.56
N LYS A 429 14.89 28.66 -5.32
CA LYS A 429 14.28 27.68 -6.24
C LYS A 429 12.81 27.98 -6.49
N ASP A 430 12.07 28.35 -5.44
CA ASP A 430 10.66 28.68 -5.57
C ASP A 430 10.41 29.90 -6.49
N LEU A 431 11.26 30.93 -6.39
CA LEU A 431 11.19 32.11 -7.25
C LEU A 431 11.70 31.86 -8.68
N GLU A 432 12.60 30.90 -8.86
CA GLU A 432 13.02 30.45 -10.19
C GLU A 432 11.87 29.71 -10.91
N GLU A 433 11.11 28.88 -10.18
CA GLU A 433 9.98 28.13 -10.72
C GLU A 433 8.71 28.98 -10.88
N TYR A 434 8.43 29.86 -9.91
CA TYR A 434 7.25 30.73 -9.86
C TYR A 434 7.65 32.20 -9.79
N PRO A 435 8.22 32.76 -10.88
CA PRO A 435 8.73 34.12 -10.89
C PRO A 435 7.62 35.15 -10.67
N ARG A 436 7.99 36.29 -10.08
CA ARG A 436 7.10 37.42 -9.83
C ARG A 436 7.82 38.75 -10.03
N PRO A 437 7.14 39.83 -10.44
CA PRO A 437 7.78 41.13 -10.63
C PRO A 437 8.24 41.71 -9.29
N GLY A 438 9.26 42.57 -9.34
CA GLY A 438 9.77 43.25 -8.14
C GLY A 438 8.69 44.06 -7.40
N SER A 439 7.72 44.64 -8.13
CA SER A 439 6.57 45.34 -7.54
C SER A 439 5.60 44.44 -6.77
N ALA A 440 5.60 43.13 -7.05
CA ALA A 440 4.82 42.12 -6.34
C ALA A 440 5.70 41.27 -5.42
N THR A 441 6.98 41.63 -5.22
CA THR A 441 7.91 40.92 -4.33
C THR A 441 7.94 41.63 -2.99
N PRO A 442 7.39 41.04 -1.91
CA PRO A 442 7.41 41.66 -0.58
C PRO A 442 8.84 41.75 -0.01
N ASP A 443 9.10 42.75 0.83
CA ASP A 443 10.41 42.95 1.46
C ASP A 443 10.89 41.72 2.26
N TRP A 444 9.97 41.05 2.96
CA TRP A 444 10.29 39.83 3.72
C TRP A 444 10.83 38.71 2.82
N LEU A 445 10.37 38.61 1.58
CA LEU A 445 10.80 37.59 0.63
C LEU A 445 12.22 37.89 0.09
N ILE A 446 12.56 39.17 -0.04
CA ILE A 446 13.93 39.63 -0.34
C ILE A 446 14.85 39.26 0.83
N ASP A 447 14.40 39.47 2.07
CA ASP A 447 15.17 39.08 3.24
C ASP A 447 15.32 37.55 3.35
N ALA A 448 14.28 36.78 3.02
CA ALA A 448 14.31 35.32 2.99
C ALA A 448 15.35 34.77 1.99
N THR A 449 15.38 35.31 0.77
CA THR A 449 16.33 34.89 -0.29
C THR A 449 17.78 35.33 -0.03
N THR A 450 17.98 36.30 0.87
CA THR A 450 19.30 36.80 1.27
C THR A 450 19.75 36.33 2.66
N GLY A 451 18.97 35.46 3.32
CA GLY A 451 19.29 34.91 4.65
C GLY A 451 19.18 35.93 5.78
N ARG A 452 18.43 37.03 5.57
CA ARG A 452 18.19 38.10 6.55
C ARG A 452 16.83 38.00 7.24
N LEU A 453 16.00 37.03 6.87
CA LEU A 453 14.69 36.84 7.46
C LEU A 453 14.82 36.53 8.97
N VAL A 454 14.26 37.40 9.80
CA VAL A 454 14.17 37.19 11.24
C VAL A 454 12.89 36.40 11.51
N GLY A 455 12.97 35.36 12.33
CA GLY A 455 11.78 34.61 12.74
C GLY A 455 10.79 35.53 13.43
N SER A 456 9.53 35.56 12.97
CA SER A 456 8.45 36.05 13.82
C SER A 456 8.36 35.05 14.98
N ALA A 457 8.77 35.47 16.17
CA ALA A 457 8.40 34.73 17.37
C ALA A 457 6.88 34.56 17.31
N ALA A 458 6.41 33.32 17.35
CA ALA A 458 5.02 33.09 17.71
C ALA A 458 4.84 33.79 19.05
N GLU A 459 3.99 34.81 19.10
CA GLU A 459 3.42 35.25 20.37
C GLU A 459 2.74 34.00 20.94
N GLU A 460 3.42 33.37 21.90
CA GLU A 460 2.81 32.47 22.87
C GLU A 460 1.75 33.29 23.60
N ASP A 461 0.49 33.20 23.17
CA ASP A 461 -0.62 33.74 23.93
C ASP A 461 -1.71 32.67 24.11
N SER A 462 -1.71 32.17 25.35
CA SER A 462 -2.81 31.67 26.19
C SER A 462 -3.60 30.42 25.78
#